data_AF-A0A9N7NVY0-F1
#
_entry.id   AF-A0A9N7NVY0-F1
#
_cell.length_a   1.000
_cell.length_b   1.000
_cell.length_c   1.000
_cell.angle_alpha   90.00
_cell.angle_beta   90.00
_cell.angle_gamma   90.00
#
_symmetry.space_group_name_H-M   'P 1'
#
loop_
_entity.id
_entity.type
_entity.pdbx_description
1 polymer ?
#
loop_
_entity_poly.entity_id
_entity_poly.type
_entity_poly.pdbx_seq_one_letter_code
_entity_poly.pdbx_strand_id
1 'polypeptide(L)'
;MQSVGEMQSMATNFFAAYASMAATIMLFRSIANDVIPEPVRSFFHATFGPFLKRLLDRLFHFRKPKLMTLVVDEQSGILPNQIYEAAEIYLRTRINPDTDRLRVNKTAKQKTITFGIVRDQVVADSFRGFDLTWQFVLVEPDGDRRKYQPEKRYFELTFERSNKEAVVEEYLPLVLSRAKEIREKDRAVKLYTRDCPFSDNDDDGGGGNGYWGCVNLDHPATFEKLAMDPDLKRAVIEDLDRLSLTSLDVALFLLLTWLRDTLSSCEVLT
;
A
#
# COMPACT_ATOMS: atom_id res chain seq x y z
N MET A 1 -7.11 -18.83 -33.73
CA MET A 1 -6.10 -18.25 -34.66
C MET A 1 -6.69 -16.95 -35.20
N GLN A 2 -6.47 -15.84 -34.49
CA GLN A 2 -6.82 -14.51 -35.00
C GLN A 2 -5.81 -14.15 -36.10
N SER A 3 -6.34 -13.77 -37.26
CA SER A 3 -5.64 -13.83 -38.54
C SER A 3 -4.60 -12.72 -38.67
N VAL A 4 -3.38 -13.07 -39.07
CA VAL A 4 -2.30 -12.14 -39.45
C VAL A 4 -2.77 -11.10 -40.49
N GLY A 5 -3.78 -11.44 -41.31
CA GLY A 5 -4.40 -10.53 -42.26
C GLY A 5 -5.17 -9.36 -41.64
N GLU A 6 -5.76 -9.53 -40.44
CA GLU A 6 -6.48 -8.46 -39.73
C GLU A 6 -5.52 -7.45 -39.09
N MET A 7 -4.38 -7.92 -38.56
CA MET A 7 -3.34 -7.04 -38.03
C MET A 7 -2.66 -6.22 -39.14
N GLN A 8 -2.42 -6.82 -40.30
CA GLN A 8 -1.88 -6.11 -41.46
C GLN A 8 -2.86 -5.06 -42.01
N SER A 9 -4.16 -5.38 -42.09
CA SER A 9 -5.17 -4.42 -42.57
C SER A 9 -5.35 -3.22 -41.62
N MET A 10 -5.34 -3.47 -40.30
CA MET A 10 -5.35 -2.41 -39.29
C MET A 10 -4.13 -1.50 -39.41
N ALA A 11 -2.92 -2.06 -39.52
CA ALA A 11 -1.70 -1.28 -39.69
C ALA A 11 -1.75 -0.40 -40.95
N THR A 12 -2.16 -0.95 -42.11
CA THR A 12 -2.31 -0.16 -43.34
C THR A 12 -3.35 0.94 -43.23
N ASN A 13 -4.45 0.72 -42.49
CA ASN A 13 -5.45 1.77 -42.24
C ASN A 13 -4.90 2.87 -41.33
N PHE A 14 -4.11 2.54 -40.31
CA PHE A 14 -3.42 3.53 -39.49
C PHE A 14 -2.39 4.33 -40.29
N PHE A 15 -1.59 3.68 -41.14
CA PHE A 15 -0.64 4.37 -42.00
C PHE A 15 -1.33 5.25 -43.05
N ALA A 16 -2.42 4.77 -43.67
CA ALA A 16 -3.20 5.55 -44.63
C ALA A 16 -3.88 6.75 -43.96
N ALA A 17 -4.43 6.58 -42.76
CA ALA A 17 -4.99 7.68 -41.96
C ALA A 17 -3.90 8.69 -41.56
N TYR A 18 -2.72 8.22 -41.17
CA TYR A 18 -1.60 9.09 -40.85
C TYR A 18 -1.09 9.85 -42.08
N ALA A 19 -0.95 9.18 -43.22
CA ALA A 19 -0.53 9.77 -44.48
C ALA A 19 -1.54 10.81 -44.98
N SER A 20 -2.84 10.53 -44.90
CA SER A 20 -3.88 11.47 -45.31
C SER A 20 -3.96 12.69 -44.38
N MET A 21 -3.81 12.50 -43.07
CA MET A 21 -3.68 13.60 -42.10
C MET A 21 -2.43 14.44 -42.38
N ALA A 22 -1.27 13.82 -42.58
CA ALA A 22 -0.02 14.51 -42.86
C ALA A 22 -0.10 15.30 -44.18
N ALA A 23 -0.66 14.71 -45.24
CA ALA A 23 -0.87 15.40 -46.51
C ALA A 23 -1.82 16.60 -46.36
N THR A 24 -2.91 16.45 -45.60
CA THR A 24 -3.86 17.54 -45.33
C THR A 24 -3.21 18.67 -44.55
N ILE A 25 -2.40 18.36 -43.52
CA ILE A 25 -1.65 19.35 -42.73
C ILE A 25 -0.62 20.08 -43.61
N MET A 26 0.07 19.37 -44.49
CA MET A 26 1.05 19.96 -45.41
C MET A 26 0.39 20.89 -46.43
N LEU A 27 -0.74 20.49 -47.01
CA LEU A 27 -1.52 21.35 -47.93
C LEU A 27 -2.06 22.58 -47.22
N PHE A 28 -2.60 22.42 -46.01
CA PHE A 28 -3.08 23.53 -45.19
C PHE A 28 -1.94 24.50 -44.83
N ARG A 29 -0.75 23.98 -44.47
CA ARG A 29 0.44 24.81 -44.23
C ARG A 29 0.88 25.57 -45.48
N SER A 30 0.85 24.95 -46.65
CA SER A 30 1.19 25.62 -47.92
C SER A 30 0.25 26.78 -48.19
N ILE A 31 -1.07 26.53 -48.11
CA ILE A 31 -2.10 27.56 -48.35
C ILE A 31 -2.01 28.68 -47.30
N ALA A 32 -1.83 28.33 -46.02
CA ALA A 32 -1.69 29.30 -44.94
C ALA A 32 -0.41 30.16 -45.06
N ASN A 33 0.64 29.65 -45.70
CA ASN A 33 1.86 30.41 -45.95
C ASN A 33 1.80 31.25 -47.22
N ASP A 34 1.10 30.80 -48.26
CA ASP A 34 1.03 31.49 -49.56
C ASP A 34 -0.10 32.54 -49.61
N VAL A 35 -1.19 32.35 -48.85
CA VAL A 35 -2.41 33.18 -48.94
C VAL A 35 -2.52 34.22 -47.82
N ILE A 36 -1.81 34.06 -46.71
CA ILE A 36 -1.97 34.91 -45.51
C ILE A 36 -0.81 35.92 -45.42
N PRO A 37 -1.05 37.22 -45.67
CA PRO A 37 -0.05 38.27 -45.49
C PRO A 37 0.40 38.38 -44.03
N GLU A 38 1.68 38.72 -43.79
CA GLU A 38 2.29 38.98 -42.48
C GLU A 38 1.39 39.75 -41.46
N PRO A 39 0.71 40.86 -41.83
CA PRO A 39 -0.16 41.57 -40.87
C PRO A 39 -1.36 40.76 -40.36
N VAL A 40 -1.80 39.73 -41.09
CA VAL A 40 -2.91 38.88 -40.67
C VAL A 40 -2.41 37.76 -39.74
N ARG A 41 -1.16 37.31 -39.90
CA ARG A 41 -0.52 36.34 -38.99
C ARG A 41 -0.43 36.87 -37.56
N SER A 42 -0.06 38.13 -37.38
CA SER A 42 -0.02 38.76 -36.05
C SER A 42 -1.41 38.89 -35.44
N PHE A 43 -2.44 39.18 -36.24
CA PHE A 43 -3.83 39.21 -35.81
C PHE A 43 -4.37 37.84 -35.39
N PHE A 44 -4.08 36.79 -36.16
CA PHE A 44 -4.44 35.41 -35.80
C PHE A 44 -3.70 34.94 -34.54
N HIS A 45 -2.42 35.26 -34.39
CA HIS A 45 -1.68 34.89 -33.19
C HIS A 45 -2.20 35.64 -31.95
N ALA A 46 -2.46 36.94 -32.07
CA ALA A 46 -2.93 37.79 -30.97
C ALA A 46 -4.39 37.51 -30.56
N THR A 47 -5.26 37.20 -31.51
CA THR A 47 -6.71 37.03 -31.26
C THR A 47 -7.11 35.57 -31.16
N PHE A 48 -6.61 34.74 -32.09
CA PHE A 48 -7.00 33.34 -32.22
C PHE A 48 -6.22 32.44 -31.25
N GLY A 49 -4.95 32.74 -30.98
CA GLY A 49 -4.15 32.03 -29.96
C GLY A 49 -4.84 31.95 -28.58
N PRO A 50 -5.20 33.08 -27.94
CA PRO A 50 -5.89 33.05 -26.66
C PRO A 50 -7.32 32.52 -26.74
N PHE A 51 -8.01 32.69 -27.87
CA PHE A 51 -9.35 32.11 -28.08
C PHE A 51 -9.30 30.58 -28.18
N LEU A 52 -8.39 30.04 -28.99
CA LEU A 52 -8.17 28.62 -29.16
C LEU A 52 -7.66 27.99 -27.86
N LYS A 53 -6.78 28.68 -27.14
CA LYS A 53 -6.36 28.25 -25.79
C LYS A 53 -7.54 28.20 -24.82
N ARG A 54 -8.42 29.21 -24.78
CA ARG A 54 -9.65 29.18 -23.95
C ARG A 54 -10.65 28.11 -24.38
N LEU A 55 -10.74 27.83 -25.69
CA LEU A 55 -11.61 26.80 -26.25
C LEU A 55 -11.07 25.42 -25.93
N LEU A 56 -9.77 25.18 -26.15
CA LEU A 56 -9.06 23.95 -25.80
C LEU A 56 -9.03 23.74 -24.31
N ASP A 57 -8.80 24.78 -23.51
CA ASP A 57 -8.98 24.73 -22.07
C ASP A 57 -10.42 24.26 -21.82
N ARG A 58 -11.47 24.94 -22.28
CA ARG A 58 -12.90 24.53 -22.13
C ARG A 58 -13.21 23.09 -22.54
N LEU A 59 -12.71 22.66 -23.69
CA LEU A 59 -13.01 21.35 -24.29
C LEU A 59 -12.20 20.22 -23.63
N PHE A 60 -10.95 20.50 -23.28
CA PHE A 60 -10.03 19.63 -22.57
C PHE A 60 -9.85 20.07 -21.12
N HIS A 61 -10.91 20.60 -20.47
CA HIS A 61 -11.01 20.61 -19.01
C HIS A 61 -11.20 19.15 -18.58
N PHE A 62 -10.19 18.30 -18.84
CA PHE A 62 -9.78 17.32 -17.86
C PHE A 62 -9.67 18.13 -16.58
N ARG A 63 -10.72 18.03 -15.75
CA ARG A 63 -10.74 18.58 -14.39
C ARG A 63 -9.34 18.37 -13.86
N LYS A 64 -8.62 19.44 -13.53
CA LYS A 64 -7.39 19.27 -12.77
C LYS A 64 -7.73 18.33 -11.62
N PRO A 65 -7.09 17.16 -11.51
CA PRO A 65 -7.46 16.18 -10.51
C PRO A 65 -7.37 16.90 -9.17
N LYS A 66 -8.52 17.06 -8.49
CA LYS A 66 -8.52 17.68 -7.17
C LYS A 66 -7.83 16.68 -6.27
N LEU A 67 -6.56 16.89 -5.98
CA LEU A 67 -5.82 16.02 -5.09
C LEU A 67 -6.41 16.13 -3.67
N MET A 68 -6.51 14.99 -3.01
CA MET A 68 -6.93 14.83 -1.63
C MET A 68 -5.81 14.14 -0.88
N THR A 69 -5.50 14.64 0.30
CA THR A 69 -4.52 14.03 1.20
C THR A 69 -5.25 13.45 2.41
N LEU A 70 -5.02 12.17 2.68
CA LEU A 70 -5.39 11.53 3.94
C LEU A 70 -4.19 11.56 4.87
N VAL A 71 -4.43 11.95 6.13
CA VAL A 71 -3.41 11.96 7.18
C VAL A 71 -3.62 10.74 8.05
N VAL A 72 -2.58 9.91 8.17
CA VAL A 72 -2.55 8.72 9.00
C VAL A 72 -1.58 8.99 10.14
N ASP A 73 -2.11 9.40 11.28
CA ASP A 73 -1.33 9.64 12.50
C ASP A 73 -0.79 8.33 13.09
N GLU A 74 0.39 8.38 13.72
CA GLU A 74 1.01 7.25 14.42
C GLU A 74 0.12 6.72 15.55
N GLN A 75 -0.60 7.61 16.24
CA GLN A 75 -1.46 7.25 17.37
C GLN A 75 -2.90 7.66 17.08
N SER A 76 -3.82 6.71 17.29
CA SER A 76 -5.26 7.00 17.34
C SER A 76 -5.67 7.17 18.80
N GLY A 77 -5.41 8.35 19.35
CA GLY A 77 -5.64 8.64 20.76
C GLY A 77 -4.54 8.06 21.65
N ILE A 78 -4.85 6.99 22.39
CA ILE A 78 -3.90 6.33 23.30
C ILE A 78 -3.22 5.12 22.63
N LEU A 79 -3.91 4.49 21.68
CA LEU A 79 -3.44 3.28 21.02
C LEU A 79 -2.69 3.61 19.72
N PRO A 80 -1.69 2.79 19.35
CA PRO A 80 -1.05 2.93 18.05
C PRO A 80 -2.06 2.68 16.94
N ASN A 81 -1.93 3.43 15.85
CA ASN A 81 -2.81 3.31 14.70
C ASN A 81 -2.38 2.10 13.85
N GLN A 82 -3.27 1.12 13.72
CA GLN A 82 -3.02 -0.09 12.94
C GLN A 82 -2.71 0.22 11.46
N ILE A 83 -3.32 1.27 10.90
CA ILE A 83 -3.08 1.68 9.51
C ILE A 83 -1.67 2.25 9.38
N TYR A 84 -1.21 3.00 10.39
CA TYR A 84 0.15 3.53 10.41
C TYR A 84 1.19 2.39 10.45
N GLU A 85 1.02 1.42 11.36
CA GLU A 85 1.91 0.26 11.47
C GLU A 85 1.93 -0.56 10.17
N ALA A 86 0.76 -0.79 9.58
CA ALA A 86 0.65 -1.53 8.33
C ALA A 86 1.27 -0.78 7.15
N ALA A 87 1.04 0.53 7.04
CA ALA A 87 1.65 1.37 6.02
C ALA A 87 3.18 1.37 6.16
N GLU A 88 3.71 1.45 7.38
CA GLU A 88 5.15 1.38 7.61
C GLU A 88 5.74 0.09 7.05
N ILE A 89 5.13 -1.07 7.32
CA ILE A 89 5.59 -2.38 6.83
C ILE A 89 5.42 -2.50 5.31
N TYR A 90 4.25 -2.14 4.79
CA TYR A 90 3.92 -2.24 3.38
C TYR A 90 4.86 -1.40 2.52
N LEU A 91 5.08 -0.14 2.92
CA LEU A 91 5.87 0.79 2.12
C LEU A 91 7.36 0.40 2.06
N ARG A 92 7.89 -0.38 3.02
CA ARG A 92 9.27 -0.92 2.93
C ARG A 92 9.49 -1.72 1.64
N THR A 93 8.44 -2.38 1.15
CA THR A 93 8.50 -3.20 -0.08
C THR A 93 8.37 -2.39 -1.37
N ARG A 94 7.98 -1.12 -1.26
CA ARG A 94 7.70 -0.21 -2.39
C ARG A 94 8.71 0.91 -2.52
N ILE A 95 9.77 0.91 -1.72
CA ILE A 95 10.79 1.94 -1.79
C ILE A 95 11.50 1.86 -3.15
N ASN A 96 11.53 2.97 -3.87
CA ASN A 96 12.19 3.06 -5.17
C ASN A 96 13.71 2.90 -4.97
N PRO A 97 14.39 2.00 -5.71
CA PRO A 97 15.85 1.87 -5.67
C PRO A 97 16.59 3.17 -5.99
N ASP A 98 15.97 4.09 -6.73
CA ASP A 98 16.56 5.38 -7.11
C ASP A 98 16.42 6.46 -6.02
N THR A 99 15.99 6.11 -4.80
CA THR A 99 15.84 7.11 -3.74
C THR A 99 17.20 7.46 -3.11
N ASP A 100 17.52 8.76 -3.09
CA ASP A 100 18.79 9.31 -2.56
C ASP A 100 19.07 8.99 -1.07
N ARG A 101 18.01 8.71 -0.28
CA ARG A 101 18.14 8.51 1.18
C ARG A 101 17.24 7.39 1.65
N LEU A 102 17.84 6.41 2.33
CA LEU A 102 17.14 5.26 2.91
C LEU A 102 17.48 5.16 4.40
N ARG A 103 16.47 4.88 5.23
CA ARG A 103 16.71 4.47 6.61
C ARG A 103 16.96 2.98 6.60
N VAL A 104 17.91 2.52 7.39
CA VAL A 104 18.23 1.08 7.49
C VAL A 104 18.09 0.68 8.94
N ASN A 105 17.25 -0.32 9.20
CA ASN A 105 17.03 -0.88 10.52
C ASN A 105 17.37 -2.38 10.49
N LYS A 106 18.14 -2.83 11.46
CA LYS A 106 18.41 -4.25 11.71
C LYS A 106 18.28 -4.50 13.20
N THR A 107 17.15 -5.02 13.63
CA THR A 107 16.99 -5.47 15.02
C THR A 107 17.68 -6.83 15.18
N ALA A 108 18.18 -7.15 16.37
CA ALA A 108 18.76 -8.47 16.67
C ALA A 108 17.80 -9.63 16.34
N LYS A 109 16.49 -9.34 16.33
CA LYS A 109 15.41 -10.28 16.04
C LYS A 109 15.12 -10.50 14.54
N GLN A 110 15.68 -9.69 13.64
CA GLN A 110 15.39 -9.75 12.20
C GLN A 110 16.54 -10.44 11.45
N LYS A 111 16.21 -11.45 10.62
CA LYS A 111 17.18 -12.15 9.75
C LYS A 111 17.70 -11.26 8.63
N THR A 112 16.84 -10.41 8.11
CA THR A 112 17.10 -9.51 6.98
C THR A 112 17.20 -8.07 7.46
N ILE A 113 18.02 -7.29 6.77
CA ILE A 113 18.09 -5.85 6.96
C ILE A 113 16.79 -5.25 6.41
N THR A 114 16.09 -4.46 7.22
CA THR A 114 14.85 -3.77 6.81
C THR A 114 15.15 -2.34 6.43
N PHE A 115 14.56 -1.89 5.34
CA PHE A 115 14.65 -0.50 4.88
C PHE A 115 13.42 0.26 5.39
N GLY A 116 13.65 1.45 5.93
CA GLY A 116 12.63 2.37 6.40
C GLY A 116 12.62 3.64 5.58
N ILE A 117 11.51 4.35 5.66
CA ILE A 117 11.32 5.63 4.97
C ILE A 117 11.97 6.75 5.78
N VAL A 118 12.69 7.63 5.10
CA VAL A 118 13.33 8.83 5.67
C VAL A 118 12.33 9.99 5.70
N ARG A 119 12.52 10.95 6.60
CA ARG A 119 11.73 12.19 6.67
C ARG A 119 11.61 12.84 5.28
N ASP A 120 10.37 13.24 4.94
CA ASP A 120 9.99 13.92 3.70
C ASP A 120 10.21 13.09 2.42
N GLN A 121 10.46 11.79 2.55
CA GLN A 121 10.56 10.90 1.41
C GLN A 121 9.18 10.58 0.85
N VAL A 122 9.08 10.70 -0.46
CA VAL A 122 7.87 10.44 -1.23
C VAL A 122 7.98 9.06 -1.89
N VAL A 123 7.01 8.19 -1.64
CA VAL A 123 6.89 6.85 -2.21
C VAL A 123 5.67 6.83 -3.12
N ALA A 124 5.90 6.67 -4.42
CA ALA A 124 4.84 6.49 -5.39
C ALA A 124 4.34 5.04 -5.37
N ASP A 125 3.02 4.86 -5.39
CA ASP A 125 2.35 3.57 -5.56
C ASP A 125 1.25 3.71 -6.63
N SER A 126 0.83 2.60 -7.22
CA SER A 126 -0.22 2.59 -8.24
C SER A 126 -1.24 1.50 -7.91
N PHE A 127 -2.52 1.86 -7.83
CA PHE A 127 -3.59 0.92 -7.56
C PHE A 127 -4.71 1.09 -8.58
N ARG A 128 -5.13 -0.03 -9.22
CA ARG A 128 -6.21 -0.04 -10.23
C ARG A 128 -6.10 1.04 -11.32
N GLY A 129 -4.87 1.41 -11.69
CA GLY A 129 -4.59 2.37 -12.76
C GLY A 129 -4.64 3.85 -12.33
N PHE A 130 -4.76 4.14 -11.04
CA PHE A 130 -4.54 5.49 -10.51
C PHE A 130 -3.31 5.53 -9.59
N ASP A 131 -2.64 6.67 -9.61
CA ASP A 131 -1.41 6.90 -8.86
C ASP A 131 -1.74 7.42 -7.46
N LEU A 132 -1.03 6.87 -6.47
CA LEU A 132 -1.04 7.30 -5.09
C LEU A 132 0.36 7.70 -4.68
N THR A 133 0.44 8.63 -3.74
CA THR A 133 1.72 9.13 -3.26
C THR A 133 1.69 9.12 -1.73
N TRP A 134 2.59 8.34 -1.15
CA TRP A 134 2.82 8.30 0.28
C TRP A 134 3.97 9.23 0.64
N GLN A 135 3.83 10.01 1.70
CA GLN A 135 4.90 10.83 2.23
C GLN A 135 4.99 10.64 3.74
N PHE A 136 6.20 10.40 4.25
CA PHE A 136 6.45 10.33 5.68
C PHE A 136 6.81 11.72 6.21
N VAL A 137 6.02 12.23 7.15
CA VAL A 137 6.24 13.55 7.74
C VAL A 137 6.57 13.41 9.22
N LEU A 138 7.69 14.03 9.61
CA LEU A 138 8.12 14.17 10.99
C LEU A 138 8.11 15.66 11.35
N VAL A 139 7.26 16.03 12.30
CA VAL A 139 7.21 17.39 12.85
C VAL A 139 7.99 17.40 14.16
N GLU A 140 9.16 18.02 14.13
CA GLU A 140 9.98 18.27 15.31
C GLU A 140 9.32 19.36 16.18
N PRO A 141 9.38 19.24 17.52
CA PRO A 141 8.83 20.24 18.40
C PRO A 141 9.58 21.56 18.28
N ASP A 142 8.84 22.67 18.30
CA ASP A 142 9.40 24.01 18.29
C ASP A 142 10.34 24.18 19.51
N GLY A 143 11.48 24.84 19.33
CA GLY A 143 12.63 24.84 20.26
C GLY A 143 12.39 25.47 21.64
N ASP A 144 11.14 25.74 22.00
CA ASP A 144 10.74 26.26 23.29
C ASP A 144 10.77 25.15 24.36
N ARG A 145 11.91 25.08 25.07
CA ARG A 145 12.19 24.15 26.18
C ARG A 145 11.15 24.15 27.30
N ARG A 146 10.21 25.11 27.33
CA ARG A 146 9.18 25.23 28.37
C ARG A 146 7.94 24.36 28.12
N LYS A 147 7.74 23.84 26.91
CA LYS A 147 6.64 22.92 26.60
C LYS A 147 7.22 21.66 25.97
N TYR A 148 7.21 20.56 26.72
CA TYR A 148 7.50 19.25 26.13
C TYR A 148 6.38 18.91 25.15
N GLN A 149 6.63 19.13 23.85
CA GLN A 149 5.78 18.62 22.79
C GLN A 149 6.44 17.35 22.24
N PRO A 150 5.74 16.21 22.23
CA PRO A 150 6.28 15.02 21.61
C PRO A 150 6.43 15.24 20.10
N GLU A 151 7.46 14.64 19.50
CA GLU A 151 7.61 14.54 18.05
C GLU A 151 6.33 13.94 17.46
N LYS A 152 5.76 14.58 16.44
CA LYS A 152 4.58 14.03 15.74
C LYS A 152 5.01 13.37 14.45
N ARG A 153 4.66 12.10 14.30
CA ARG A 153 4.92 11.28 13.11
C ARG A 153 3.59 10.90 12.48
N TYR A 154 3.48 11.12 11.18
CA TYR A 154 2.31 10.72 10.43
C TYR A 154 2.67 10.47 8.96
N PHE A 155 1.83 9.69 8.28
CA PHE A 155 1.91 9.50 6.85
C PHE A 155 0.85 10.33 6.15
N GLU A 156 1.24 11.01 5.07
CA GLU A 156 0.32 11.66 4.15
C GLU A 156 0.15 10.77 2.92
N LEU A 157 -1.10 10.46 2.59
CA LEU A 157 -1.48 9.72 1.40
C LEU A 157 -2.23 10.66 0.44
N THR A 158 -1.58 11.08 -0.63
CA THR A 158 -2.13 11.96 -1.66
C THR A 158 -2.61 11.17 -2.87
N PHE A 159 -3.84 11.43 -3.31
CA PHE A 159 -4.47 10.79 -4.47
C PHE A 159 -5.56 11.70 -5.06
N GLU A 160 -6.13 11.34 -6.20
CA GLU A 160 -7.24 12.09 -6.78
C GLU A 160 -8.54 11.91 -5.98
N ARG A 161 -9.22 13.01 -5.64
CA ARG A 161 -10.46 13.01 -4.84
C ARG A 161 -11.60 12.14 -5.43
N SER A 162 -11.62 11.92 -6.74
CA SER A 162 -12.57 11.01 -7.41
C SER A 162 -12.45 9.57 -6.89
N ASN A 163 -11.25 9.15 -6.49
CA ASN A 163 -10.95 7.77 -6.10
C ASN A 163 -11.03 7.54 -4.59
N LYS A 164 -11.59 8.48 -3.83
CA LYS A 164 -11.66 8.40 -2.36
C LYS A 164 -12.29 7.10 -1.86
N GLU A 165 -13.42 6.69 -2.41
CA GLU A 165 -14.13 5.48 -1.98
C GLU A 165 -13.28 4.22 -2.23
N ALA A 166 -12.71 4.08 -3.42
CA ALA A 166 -11.80 2.99 -3.74
C ALA A 166 -10.56 2.95 -2.83
N VAL A 167 -10.01 4.11 -2.47
CA VAL A 167 -8.86 4.17 -1.56
C VAL A 167 -9.22 3.70 -0.15
N VAL A 168 -10.35 4.18 0.38
CA VAL A 168 -10.76 3.88 1.76
C VAL A 168 -11.28 2.45 1.90
N GLU A 169 -12.09 1.97 0.95
CA GLU A 169 -12.77 0.67 1.05
C GLU A 169 -11.93 -0.49 0.53
N GLU A 170 -10.99 -0.25 -0.38
CA GLU A 170 -10.24 -1.34 -1.03
C GLU A 170 -8.73 -1.22 -0.80
N TYR A 171 -8.14 -0.04 -1.01
CA TYR A 171 -6.69 0.13 -0.91
C TYR A 171 -6.18 0.04 0.53
N LEU A 172 -6.80 0.75 1.48
CA LEU A 172 -6.38 0.67 2.89
C LEU A 172 -6.51 -0.76 3.47
N PRO A 173 -7.62 -1.50 3.25
CA PRO A 173 -7.69 -2.90 3.67
C PRO A 173 -6.68 -3.81 2.96
N LEU A 174 -6.37 -3.56 1.69
CA LEU A 174 -5.30 -4.26 0.98
C LEU A 174 -3.95 -4.02 1.67
N VAL A 175 -3.62 -2.78 2.04
CA VAL A 175 -2.39 -2.45 2.76
C VAL A 175 -2.32 -3.20 4.09
N LEU A 176 -3.41 -3.23 4.86
CA LEU A 176 -3.50 -4.01 6.10
C LEU A 176 -3.24 -5.50 5.86
N SER A 177 -3.89 -6.09 4.86
CA SER A 177 -3.73 -7.51 4.51
C SER A 177 -2.31 -7.83 4.07
N ARG A 178 -1.72 -7.01 3.18
CA ARG A 178 -0.34 -7.19 2.72
C ARG A 178 0.68 -7.02 3.83
N ALA A 179 0.50 -6.04 4.71
CA ALA A 179 1.36 -5.87 5.87
C ALA A 179 1.32 -7.10 6.79
N LYS A 180 0.14 -7.69 6.98
CA LYS A 180 -0.02 -8.95 7.74
C LYS A 180 0.73 -10.11 7.07
N GLU A 181 0.57 -10.29 5.75
CA GLU A 181 1.30 -11.32 5.00
C GLU A 181 2.83 -11.15 5.14
N ILE A 182 3.33 -9.92 5.05
CA ILE A 182 4.77 -9.62 5.20
C ILE A 182 5.22 -9.94 6.63
N ARG A 183 4.45 -9.51 7.63
CA ARG A 183 4.74 -9.78 9.05
C ARG A 183 4.77 -11.28 9.35
N GLU A 184 3.89 -12.05 8.75
CA GLU A 184 3.86 -13.51 8.88
C GLU A 184 5.05 -14.18 8.20
N LYS A 185 5.45 -13.71 7.01
CA LYS A 185 6.66 -14.21 6.32
C LYS A 185 7.94 -13.91 7.09
N ASP A 186 8.03 -12.73 7.69
CA ASP A 186 9.19 -12.30 8.48
C ASP A 186 9.14 -12.81 9.93
N ARG A 187 8.06 -13.50 10.32
CA ARG A 187 7.88 -14.01 11.69
C ARG A 187 8.88 -15.13 11.97
N ALA A 188 9.89 -14.83 12.79
CA ALA A 188 10.73 -15.84 13.39
C ALA A 188 9.94 -16.63 14.45
N VAL A 189 10.14 -17.95 14.50
CA VAL A 189 9.64 -18.79 15.60
C VAL A 189 10.39 -18.38 16.87
N LYS A 190 9.65 -18.09 17.94
CA LYS A 190 10.22 -17.69 19.23
C LYS A 190 10.03 -18.81 20.25
N LEU A 191 11.10 -19.17 20.95
CA LEU A 191 11.05 -20.00 22.14
C LEU A 191 10.87 -19.11 23.35
N TYR A 192 9.83 -19.36 24.13
CA TYR A 192 9.60 -18.66 25.39
C TYR A 192 10.13 -19.50 26.55
N THR A 193 10.88 -18.89 27.47
CA THR A 193 11.43 -19.55 28.65
C THR A 193 11.32 -18.62 29.86
N ARG A 194 10.90 -19.16 31.00
CA ARG A 194 10.61 -18.39 32.22
C ARG A 194 11.85 -17.74 32.85
N ASP A 195 13.04 -18.31 32.61
CA ASP A 195 14.30 -17.83 33.17
C ASP A 195 15.24 -17.32 32.06
N CYS A 196 14.70 -16.59 31.08
CA CYS A 196 15.50 -16.00 30.02
C CYS A 196 16.29 -14.79 30.56
N PRO A 197 17.64 -14.79 30.50
CA PRO A 197 18.46 -13.68 30.99
C PRO A 197 18.44 -12.45 30.07
N PHE A 198 17.87 -12.58 28.87
CA PHE A 198 17.72 -11.51 27.88
C PHE A 198 16.26 -11.05 27.82
N SER A 199 15.92 -10.01 28.59
CA SER A 199 14.66 -9.28 28.40
C SER A 199 14.89 -8.23 27.32
N ASP A 200 14.69 -8.58 26.05
CA ASP A 200 14.59 -7.58 24.99
C ASP A 200 13.21 -6.91 25.12
N ASN A 201 13.13 -6.00 26.08
CA ASN A 201 12.00 -5.10 26.33
C ASN A 201 11.64 -4.41 25.01
N ASP A 202 10.41 -4.63 24.54
CA ASP A 202 9.69 -3.75 23.60
C ASP A 202 8.17 -4.03 23.63
N ASP A 203 7.69 -5.15 24.22
CA ASP A 203 6.24 -5.45 24.31
C ASP A 203 5.71 -5.70 25.74
N ASP A 204 6.56 -5.76 26.77
CA ASP A 204 6.06 -5.82 28.15
C ASP A 204 7.12 -5.28 29.12
N GLY A 205 6.75 -4.24 29.87
CA GLY A 205 7.63 -3.56 30.79
C GLY A 205 7.70 -4.28 32.13
N GLY A 206 8.91 -4.61 32.59
CA GLY A 206 9.16 -4.90 34.00
C GLY A 206 10.21 -5.97 34.24
N GLY A 207 11.42 -5.56 34.60
CA GLY A 207 12.45 -6.45 35.12
C GLY A 207 12.08 -7.01 36.49
N GLY A 208 12.20 -8.33 36.67
CA GLY A 208 12.19 -8.97 37.98
C GLY A 208 11.60 -10.38 37.99
N ASN A 209 12.46 -11.40 38.14
CA ASN A 209 12.18 -12.73 38.70
C ASN A 209 10.85 -13.41 38.27
N GLY A 210 10.88 -14.18 37.17
CA GLY A 210 9.77 -15.06 36.75
C GLY A 210 9.02 -14.64 35.48
N TYR A 211 9.51 -13.64 34.74
CA TYR A 211 8.93 -13.22 33.46
C TYR A 211 9.33 -14.16 32.33
N TRP A 212 8.35 -14.57 31.52
CA TRP A 212 8.61 -15.27 30.26
C TRP A 212 9.45 -14.39 29.34
N GLY A 213 10.73 -14.71 29.16
CA GLY A 213 11.53 -14.14 28.08
C GLY A 213 11.44 -15.02 26.84
N CYS A 214 11.93 -14.50 25.70
CA CYS A 214 11.93 -15.27 24.47
C CYS A 214 13.25 -15.13 23.69
N VAL A 215 13.60 -16.18 22.98
CA VAL A 215 14.75 -16.22 22.07
C VAL A 215 14.27 -16.68 20.69
N ASN A 216 14.83 -16.09 19.64
CA ASN A 216 14.55 -16.52 18.27
C ASN A 216 15.12 -17.93 18.02
N LEU A 217 14.28 -18.82 17.51
CA LEU A 217 14.67 -20.16 17.09
C LEU A 217 15.07 -20.14 15.62
N ASP A 218 16.37 -20.00 15.36
CA ASP A 218 16.95 -20.09 14.02
C ASP A 218 17.32 -21.53 13.65
N HIS A 219 16.42 -22.48 13.90
CA HIS A 219 16.66 -23.88 13.55
C HIS A 219 16.15 -24.19 12.14
N PRO A 220 16.96 -24.76 11.24
CA PRO A 220 16.54 -25.14 9.89
C PRO A 220 15.66 -26.40 9.86
N ALA A 221 15.10 -26.83 10.99
CA ALA A 221 14.30 -28.05 11.09
C ALA A 221 12.88 -27.75 10.70
N THR A 222 12.45 -28.39 9.62
CA THR A 222 11.06 -28.53 9.23
C THR A 222 10.60 -29.93 9.64
N PHE A 223 9.28 -30.16 9.74
CA PHE A 223 8.75 -31.51 9.93
C PHE A 223 9.30 -32.49 8.89
N GLU A 224 9.57 -32.03 7.66
CA GLU A 224 10.22 -32.80 6.60
C GLU A 224 11.58 -33.39 7.00
N LYS A 225 12.42 -32.62 7.70
CA LYS A 225 13.76 -33.04 8.15
C LYS A 225 13.75 -33.83 9.46
N LEU A 226 12.60 -33.90 10.14
CA LEU A 226 12.45 -34.72 11.33
C LEU A 226 12.44 -36.20 10.92
N ALA A 227 13.40 -36.97 11.44
CA ALA A 227 13.49 -38.40 11.23
C ALA A 227 12.41 -39.10 12.09
N MET A 228 11.32 -39.50 11.44
CA MET A 228 10.15 -40.12 12.03
C MET A 228 9.52 -41.07 11.01
N ASP A 229 8.75 -42.05 11.48
CA ASP A 229 7.98 -42.92 10.60
C ASP A 229 7.06 -42.10 9.66
N PRO A 230 7.06 -42.38 8.34
CA PRO A 230 6.36 -41.56 7.35
C PRO A 230 4.83 -41.62 7.48
N ASP A 231 4.27 -42.70 8.01
CA ASP A 231 2.81 -42.83 8.20
C ASP A 231 2.39 -42.11 9.48
N LEU A 232 3.16 -42.23 10.56
CA LEU A 232 2.92 -41.49 11.80
C LEU A 232 3.08 -39.97 11.59
N LYS A 233 4.08 -39.56 10.82
CA LYS A 233 4.31 -38.16 10.46
C LYS A 233 3.14 -37.56 9.66
N ARG A 234 2.58 -38.32 8.72
CA ARG A 234 1.42 -37.90 7.93
C ARG A 234 0.18 -37.74 8.81
N ALA A 235 -0.06 -38.71 9.71
CA ALA A 235 -1.17 -38.65 10.65
C ALA A 235 -1.09 -37.42 11.58
N VAL A 236 0.11 -37.08 12.09
CA VAL A 236 0.31 -35.91 12.93
C VAL A 236 0.08 -34.60 12.15
N ILE A 237 0.59 -34.49 10.92
CA ILE A 237 0.38 -33.29 10.09
C ILE A 237 -1.11 -33.12 9.76
N GLU A 238 -1.79 -34.19 9.36
CA GLU A 238 -3.22 -34.15 9.03
C GLU A 238 -4.08 -33.76 10.25
N ASP A 239 -3.75 -34.27 11.44
CA ASP A 239 -4.45 -33.88 12.67
C ASP A 239 -4.20 -32.41 13.04
N LEU A 240 -2.96 -31.92 12.90
CA LEU A 240 -2.63 -30.51 13.12
C LEU A 240 -3.33 -29.59 12.12
N ASP A 241 -3.39 -29.97 10.84
CA ASP A 241 -4.12 -29.23 9.80
C ASP A 241 -5.61 -29.18 10.13
N ARG A 242 -6.19 -30.30 10.57
CA ARG A 242 -7.58 -30.38 11.02
C ARG A 242 -7.83 -29.49 12.23
N LEU A 243 -6.93 -29.46 13.21
CA LEU A 243 -7.03 -28.57 14.38
C LEU A 243 -6.94 -27.09 14.00
N SER A 244 -6.10 -26.75 13.02
CA SER A 244 -5.97 -25.37 12.53
C SER A 244 -7.22 -24.87 11.80
N LEU A 245 -7.87 -25.74 11.02
CA LEU A 245 -9.10 -25.44 10.28
C LEU A 245 -10.33 -25.42 11.20
N THR A 246 -10.39 -26.31 12.19
CA THR A 246 -11.51 -26.37 13.15
C THR A 246 -11.47 -25.26 14.19
N SER A 247 -10.32 -24.64 14.48
CA SER A 247 -10.22 -23.60 15.51
C SER A 247 -11.07 -22.35 15.23
N LEU A 248 -11.31 -21.97 13.97
CA LEU A 248 -12.16 -20.83 13.62
C LEU A 248 -13.65 -21.24 13.56
N ASP A 249 -13.95 -22.40 13.00
CA ASP A 249 -15.32 -22.89 12.86
C ASP A 249 -15.92 -23.40 14.17
N VAL A 250 -15.12 -24.05 15.03
CA VAL A 250 -15.56 -24.52 16.36
C VAL A 250 -15.72 -23.34 17.31
N ALA A 251 -14.85 -22.32 17.23
CA ALA A 251 -15.03 -21.10 18.01
C ALA A 251 -16.33 -20.37 17.60
N LEU A 252 -16.62 -20.24 16.31
CA LEU A 252 -17.86 -19.67 15.81
C LEU A 252 -19.08 -20.52 16.19
N PHE A 253 -18.97 -21.85 16.12
CA PHE A 253 -20.03 -22.78 16.51
C PHE A 253 -20.31 -22.74 18.02
N LEU A 254 -19.27 -22.66 18.86
CA LEU A 254 -19.39 -22.48 20.31
C LEU A 254 -19.96 -21.10 20.67
N LEU A 255 -19.60 -20.04 19.95
CA LEU A 255 -20.16 -18.70 20.14
C LEU A 255 -21.63 -18.63 19.72
N LEU A 256 -21.99 -19.27 18.61
CA LEU A 256 -23.37 -19.35 18.11
C LEU A 256 -24.26 -20.24 18.99
N THR A 257 -23.73 -21.34 19.52
CA THR A 257 -24.47 -22.17 20.49
C THR A 257 -24.65 -21.45 21.83
N TRP A 258 -23.63 -20.75 22.32
CA TRP A 258 -23.76 -19.91 23.52
C TRP A 258 -24.75 -18.75 23.33
N LEU A 259 -24.75 -18.07 22.16
CA LEU A 259 -25.74 -17.04 21.82
C LEU A 259 -27.16 -17.59 21.74
N ARG A 260 -27.33 -18.79 21.18
CA ARG A 260 -28.62 -19.47 21.10
C ARG A 260 -29.15 -19.88 22.47
N ASP A 261 -28.30 -20.40 23.35
CA ASP A 261 -28.71 -20.81 24.70
C ASP A 261 -28.99 -19.60 25.62
N THR A 262 -28.27 -18.49 25.44
CA THR A 262 -28.53 -17.23 26.18
C THR A 262 -29.80 -16.54 25.69
N LEU A 263 -30.09 -16.50 24.38
CA LEU A 263 -31.35 -15.96 23.85
C LEU A 263 -32.56 -16.85 24.20
N SER A 264 -32.41 -18.18 24.15
CA SER A 264 -33.48 -19.10 24.55
C SER A 264 -33.79 -19.05 26.04
N SER A 265 -32.83 -18.65 26.88
CA SER A 265 -33.05 -18.42 28.32
C SER A 265 -33.76 -17.08 28.62
N CYS A 266 -33.74 -16.11 27.70
CA CYS A 266 -34.46 -14.84 27.85
C CYS A 266 -35.95 -14.93 27.46
N GLU A 267 -36.36 -15.85 26.58
CA GLU A 267 -37.77 -16.05 26.20
C GLU A 267 -38.62 -16.81 27.23
N VAL A 268 -38.00 -17.40 28.26
CA VAL A 268 -38.72 -18.18 29.30
C VAL A 268 -39.08 -17.32 30.53
N LEU A 269 -38.74 -16.02 30.52
CA LEU A 269 -38.97 -15.08 31.64
C LEU A 269 -39.92 -13.91 31.31
N THR A 270 -40.81 -14.07 30.33
CA THR A 270 -41.97 -13.17 30.11
C THR A 270 -43.29 -13.87 30.28
#